data_AF-A0A8B6GPK3-F1
#
_entry.id   AF-A0A8B6GPK3-F1
#
_cell.length_a   1.000
_cell.length_b   1.000
_cell.length_c   1.000
_cell.angle_alpha   90.00
_cell.angle_beta   90.00
_cell.angle_gamma   90.00
#
_symmetry.space_group_name_H-M   'P 1'
#
loop_
_entity.id
_entity.type
_entity.pdbx_description
1 polymer ?
#
loop_
_entity_poly.entity_id
_entity_poly.type
_entity_poly.pdbx_seq_one_letter_code
_entity_poly.pdbx_strand_id
1 'polypeptide(L)'
;MGWRRVLRDLWEVKRTLIVIVVPLILLPLPLLVDSSEAKCAYGLAVMAIFWITETLPLAVTSLLPVIVFPIFGVMKAGDVASNYIKDSSIFGIGGLTLAVAVEKWNLHKRIALRVLLMFGSKPKWLMFGFMLPTWFLSMWVSNTATTAMMIPIVGAVMEQLKEVNEVEEVNEKGTDNLGYDQANNVEEKPNENGVKDFNITYSENGEIGMKEVQIEVKEKQNKEQVHHNYSESKEYKNMCKAMTLCVAYAANIGGTGTLSGTGPNIIMQGQADLVFQRVGIESSGINFVSWMIFALPGSIICLAILWIWLQIWFLGIRELLCSTKKEDQRATKIIRDAFEKLGPMS
;
A
#
# COMPACT_ATOMS: atom_id res chain seq x y z
N MET A 1 -3.30 -36.83 -28.80
CA MET A 1 -2.31 -35.77 -28.47
C MET A 1 -2.78 -34.33 -28.75
N GLY A 2 -4.03 -34.10 -29.19
CA GLY A 2 -4.49 -32.78 -29.66
C GLY A 2 -5.28 -31.93 -28.64
N TRP A 3 -6.18 -32.51 -27.86
CA TRP A 3 -7.17 -31.70 -27.12
C TRP A 3 -6.58 -30.80 -26.02
N ARG A 4 -5.57 -31.27 -25.29
CA ARG A 4 -4.87 -30.47 -24.27
C ARG A 4 -4.00 -29.35 -24.85
N ARG A 5 -3.56 -29.48 -26.11
CA ARG A 5 -2.85 -28.42 -26.84
C ARG A 5 -3.85 -27.37 -27.31
N VAL A 6 -4.93 -27.79 -27.97
CA VAL A 6 -6.02 -26.90 -28.39
C VAL A 6 -6.61 -26.12 -27.21
N LEU A 7 -6.86 -26.75 -26.06
CA LEU A 7 -7.35 -26.06 -24.86
C LEU A 7 -6.36 -25.02 -24.31
N ARG A 8 -5.06 -25.26 -24.45
CA ARG A 8 -4.01 -24.32 -24.04
C ARG A 8 -3.94 -23.14 -24.99
N ASP A 9 -3.95 -23.41 -26.30
CA ASP A 9 -3.94 -22.39 -27.34
C ASP A 9 -5.20 -21.51 -27.26
N LEU A 10 -6.38 -22.11 -27.02
CA LEU A 10 -7.63 -21.38 -26.77
C LEU A 10 -7.55 -20.53 -25.49
N TRP A 11 -6.87 -21.00 -24.46
CA TRP A 11 -6.68 -20.23 -23.22
C TRP A 11 -5.72 -19.06 -23.40
N GLU A 12 -4.71 -19.19 -24.26
CA GLU A 12 -3.79 -18.11 -24.62
C GLU A 12 -4.49 -17.03 -25.46
N VAL A 13 -5.40 -17.44 -26.37
CA VAL A 13 -6.15 -16.52 -27.25
C VAL A 13 -7.53 -16.13 -26.66
N LYS A 14 -7.83 -16.51 -25.41
CA LYS A 14 -9.15 -16.33 -24.79
C LYS A 14 -9.67 -14.90 -24.84
N ARG A 15 -8.79 -13.89 -24.74
CA ARG A 15 -9.18 -12.48 -24.79
C ARG A 15 -9.72 -12.10 -26.17
N THR A 16 -9.00 -12.46 -27.22
CA THR A 16 -9.41 -12.23 -28.61
C THR A 16 -10.69 -13.01 -28.94
N LEU A 17 -10.80 -14.24 -28.45
CA LEU A 17 -12.01 -15.04 -28.62
C LEU A 17 -13.22 -14.37 -27.98
N ILE A 18 -13.11 -13.89 -26.74
CA ILE A 18 -14.22 -13.20 -26.07
C ILE A 18 -14.65 -11.95 -26.85
N VAL A 19 -13.69 -11.17 -27.35
CA VAL A 19 -13.97 -9.94 -28.13
C VAL A 19 -14.78 -10.22 -29.40
N ILE A 20 -14.55 -11.35 -30.06
CA ILE A 20 -15.26 -11.71 -31.30
C ILE A 20 -16.55 -12.48 -31.00
N VAL A 21 -16.48 -13.45 -30.10
CA VAL A 21 -17.57 -14.40 -29.84
C VAL A 21 -18.73 -13.75 -29.08
N VAL A 22 -18.45 -12.86 -28.12
CA VAL A 22 -19.52 -12.24 -27.31
C VAL A 22 -20.45 -11.35 -28.14
N PRO A 23 -19.94 -10.41 -28.97
CA PRO A 23 -20.80 -9.68 -29.90
C PRO A 23 -21.58 -10.59 -30.84
N LEU A 24 -20.95 -11.66 -31.34
CA LEU A 24 -21.57 -12.57 -32.31
C LEU A 24 -22.70 -13.41 -31.68
N ILE A 25 -22.52 -13.88 -30.44
CA ILE A 25 -23.56 -14.59 -29.68
C ILE A 25 -24.74 -13.67 -29.33
N LEU A 26 -24.47 -12.39 -29.05
CA LEU A 26 -25.51 -11.42 -28.69
C LEU A 26 -26.17 -10.75 -29.91
N LEU A 27 -25.59 -10.88 -31.11
CA LEU A 27 -26.09 -10.32 -32.38
C LEU A 27 -27.53 -10.72 -32.76
N PRO A 28 -28.05 -11.91 -32.41
CA PRO A 28 -29.46 -12.22 -32.64
C PRO A 28 -30.42 -11.29 -31.88
N LEU A 29 -30.00 -10.69 -30.76
CA LEU A 29 -30.85 -9.82 -29.95
C LEU A 29 -31.34 -8.57 -30.71
N PRO A 30 -30.47 -7.73 -31.32
CA PRO A 30 -30.91 -6.57 -32.11
C PRO A 30 -31.53 -6.93 -33.45
N LEU A 31 -31.32 -8.16 -33.97
CA LEU A 31 -31.80 -8.58 -35.29
C LEU A 31 -33.17 -9.28 -35.25
N LEU A 32 -33.45 -10.03 -34.19
CA LEU A 32 -34.72 -10.75 -34.02
C LEU A 32 -35.81 -9.88 -33.40
N VAL A 33 -35.42 -8.90 -32.57
CA VAL A 33 -36.33 -7.97 -31.91
C VAL A 33 -36.01 -6.57 -32.41
N ASP A 34 -36.79 -6.09 -33.39
CA ASP A 34 -36.60 -4.76 -33.98
C ASP A 34 -37.17 -3.65 -33.09
N SER A 35 -36.68 -3.58 -31.84
CA SER A 35 -37.00 -2.55 -30.88
C SER A 35 -35.75 -1.77 -30.49
N SER A 36 -35.91 -0.47 -30.21
CA SER A 36 -34.79 0.39 -29.78
C SER A 36 -34.19 -0.10 -28.45
N GLU A 37 -35.00 -0.70 -27.60
CA GLU A 37 -34.61 -1.29 -26.32
C GLU A 37 -33.71 -2.51 -26.51
N ALA A 38 -34.04 -3.41 -27.46
CA ALA A 38 -33.21 -4.58 -27.75
C ALA A 38 -31.83 -4.20 -28.30
N LYS A 39 -31.78 -3.18 -29.16
CA LYS A 39 -30.53 -2.61 -29.70
C LYS A 39 -29.67 -1.95 -28.62
N CYS A 40 -30.30 -1.24 -27.68
CA CYS A 40 -29.62 -0.69 -26.51
C CYS A 40 -29.08 -1.80 -25.59
N ALA A 41 -29.92 -2.80 -25.29
CA ALA A 41 -29.58 -3.93 -24.43
C ALA A 41 -28.38 -4.73 -24.97
N TYR A 42 -28.27 -4.90 -26.29
CA TYR A 42 -27.11 -5.50 -26.94
C TYR A 42 -25.82 -4.75 -26.61
N GLY A 43 -25.80 -3.42 -26.84
CA GLY A 43 -24.62 -2.61 -26.57
C GLY A 43 -24.22 -2.64 -25.09
N LEU A 44 -25.19 -2.54 -24.19
CA LEU A 44 -24.96 -2.63 -22.75
C LEU A 44 -24.42 -4.01 -22.31
N ALA A 45 -24.98 -5.10 -22.84
CA ALA A 45 -24.54 -6.45 -22.51
C ALA A 45 -23.12 -6.73 -23.00
N VAL A 46 -22.78 -6.33 -24.23
CA VAL A 46 -21.41 -6.46 -24.76
C VAL A 46 -20.42 -5.67 -23.89
N MET A 47 -20.74 -4.42 -23.57
CA MET A 47 -19.90 -3.60 -22.70
C MET A 47 -19.73 -4.19 -21.30
N ALA A 48 -20.82 -4.67 -20.68
CA ALA A 48 -20.79 -5.24 -19.34
C ALA A 48 -19.88 -6.49 -19.29
N ILE A 49 -19.99 -7.37 -20.30
CA ILE A 49 -19.12 -8.54 -20.39
C ILE A 49 -17.66 -8.13 -20.59
N PHE A 50 -17.38 -7.13 -21.43
CA PHE A 50 -16.01 -6.64 -21.64
C PHE A 50 -15.41 -5.97 -20.40
N TRP A 51 -16.21 -5.26 -19.60
CA TRP A 51 -15.76 -4.71 -18.32
C TRP A 51 -15.50 -5.80 -17.28
N ILE A 52 -16.38 -6.80 -17.14
CA ILE A 52 -16.20 -7.90 -16.17
C ILE A 52 -15.00 -8.78 -16.54
N THR A 53 -14.80 -9.02 -17.84
CA THR A 53 -13.71 -9.89 -18.33
C THR A 53 -12.39 -9.17 -18.56
N GLU A 54 -12.38 -7.83 -18.48
CA GLU A 54 -11.23 -6.96 -18.79
C GLU A 54 -10.49 -7.37 -20.07
N THR A 55 -11.25 -7.72 -21.10
CA THR A 55 -10.69 -8.23 -22.37
C THR A 55 -10.10 -7.13 -23.24
N LEU A 56 -10.64 -5.92 -23.12
CA LEU A 56 -10.11 -4.68 -23.66
C LEU A 56 -9.83 -3.69 -22.51
N PRO A 57 -8.90 -2.74 -22.68
CA PRO A 57 -8.71 -1.66 -21.71
C PRO A 57 -10.03 -0.95 -21.42
N LEU A 58 -10.31 -0.65 -20.14
CA LEU A 58 -11.59 -0.07 -19.71
C LEU A 58 -12.00 1.17 -20.53
N ALA A 59 -11.02 2.01 -20.88
CA ALA A 59 -11.24 3.19 -21.71
C ALA A 59 -11.74 2.86 -23.13
N VAL A 60 -11.20 1.81 -23.77
CA VAL A 60 -11.62 1.37 -25.11
C VAL A 60 -13.04 0.81 -25.05
N THR A 61 -13.33 -0.02 -24.05
CA THR A 61 -14.69 -0.56 -23.82
C THR A 61 -15.69 0.58 -23.59
N SER A 62 -15.31 1.60 -22.81
CA SER A 62 -16.16 2.77 -22.53
C SER A 62 -16.48 3.60 -23.78
N LEU A 63 -15.71 3.49 -24.88
CA LEU A 63 -15.99 4.19 -26.14
C LEU A 63 -16.91 3.41 -27.09
N LEU A 64 -17.23 2.15 -26.79
CA LEU A 64 -18.11 1.33 -27.63
C LEU A 64 -19.49 1.98 -27.93
N PRO A 65 -20.18 2.65 -26.99
CA PRO A 65 -21.45 3.32 -27.27
C PRO A 65 -21.39 4.30 -28.43
N VAL A 66 -20.27 5.02 -28.59
CA VAL A 66 -20.08 6.03 -29.64
C VAL A 66 -20.22 5.40 -31.03
N ILE A 67 -19.88 4.12 -31.16
CA ILE A 67 -19.93 3.38 -32.43
C ILE A 67 -21.21 2.56 -32.50
N VAL A 68 -21.51 1.79 -31.44
CA VAL A 68 -22.63 0.83 -31.42
C VAL A 68 -23.97 1.54 -31.51
N PHE A 69 -24.21 2.60 -30.73
CA PHE A 69 -25.52 3.24 -30.68
C PHE A 69 -25.92 3.95 -31.98
N PRO A 70 -25.01 4.66 -32.69
CA PRO A 70 -25.34 5.21 -34.00
C PRO A 70 -25.55 4.14 -35.08
N ILE A 71 -24.77 3.06 -35.08
CA ILE A 71 -24.90 1.97 -36.08
C ILE A 71 -26.28 1.30 -35.96
N PHE A 72 -26.72 1.03 -34.74
CA PHE A 72 -28.03 0.42 -34.50
C PHE A 72 -29.18 1.44 -34.44
N GLY A 73 -28.92 2.73 -34.66
CA GLY A 73 -29.95 3.78 -34.68
C GLY A 73 -30.60 4.06 -33.32
N VAL A 74 -29.92 3.74 -32.21
CA VAL A 74 -30.42 3.96 -30.84
C VAL A 74 -30.34 5.45 -30.46
N MET A 75 -29.23 6.10 -30.78
CA MET A 75 -28.97 7.53 -30.51
C MET A 75 -28.09 8.12 -31.61
N LYS A 76 -28.21 9.44 -31.85
CA LYS A 76 -27.32 10.14 -32.78
C LYS A 76 -25.91 10.23 -32.20
N ALA A 77 -24.90 10.17 -33.05
CA ALA A 77 -23.49 10.23 -32.63
C ALA A 77 -23.17 11.47 -31.76
N GLY A 78 -23.74 12.63 -32.08
CA GLY A 78 -23.56 13.85 -31.29
C GLY A 78 -24.12 13.75 -29.87
N ASP A 79 -25.29 13.13 -29.70
CA ASP A 79 -25.94 12.95 -28.39
C ASP A 79 -25.19 11.90 -27.53
N VAL A 80 -24.56 10.91 -28.17
CA VAL A 80 -23.71 9.95 -27.47
C VAL A 80 -22.40 10.61 -27.05
N ALA A 81 -21.77 11.38 -27.94
CA ALA A 81 -20.50 12.05 -27.68
C ALA A 81 -20.61 13.11 -26.56
N SER A 82 -21.73 13.84 -26.48
CA SER A 82 -21.95 14.83 -25.41
C SER A 82 -21.93 14.23 -24.00
N ASN A 83 -22.21 12.94 -23.86
CA ASN A 83 -22.16 12.27 -22.57
C ASN A 83 -20.74 12.04 -22.02
N TYR A 84 -19.69 12.18 -22.84
CA TYR A 84 -18.30 12.01 -22.42
C TYR A 84 -17.70 13.28 -21.79
N ILE A 85 -18.22 14.45 -22.16
CA ILE A 85 -17.74 15.75 -21.68
C ILE A 85 -18.82 16.37 -20.79
N LYS A 86 -18.97 15.84 -19.58
CA LYS A 86 -19.79 16.45 -18.51
C LYS A 86 -18.90 17.20 -17.52
N ASP A 87 -19.49 18.11 -16.77
CA ASP A 87 -18.78 18.89 -15.74
C ASP A 87 -18.03 17.99 -14.75
N SER A 88 -18.62 16.86 -14.34
CA SER A 88 -17.94 15.85 -13.50
C SER A 88 -16.70 15.25 -14.17
N SER A 89 -16.72 15.02 -15.49
CA SER A 89 -15.55 14.55 -16.25
C SER A 89 -14.44 15.60 -16.25
N ILE A 90 -14.78 16.87 -16.48
CA ILE A 90 -13.84 18.00 -16.47
C ILE A 90 -13.25 18.18 -15.06
N PHE A 91 -14.08 18.07 -14.02
CA PHE A 91 -13.63 18.07 -12.63
C PHE A 91 -12.62 16.95 -12.35
N GLY A 92 -12.88 15.73 -12.86
CA GLY A 92 -11.94 14.61 -12.78
C GLY A 92 -10.60 14.89 -13.45
N ILE A 93 -10.60 15.50 -14.64
CA ILE A 93 -9.36 15.90 -15.34
C ILE A 93 -8.59 16.96 -14.53
N GLY A 94 -9.29 17.94 -13.94
CA GLY A 94 -8.69 18.95 -13.07
C GLY A 94 -8.03 18.33 -11.83
N GLY A 95 -8.73 17.38 -11.18
CA GLY A 95 -8.20 16.63 -10.04
C GLY A 95 -6.94 15.82 -10.38
N LEU A 96 -6.95 15.10 -11.50
CA LEU A 96 -5.77 14.37 -11.99
C LEU A 96 -4.59 15.30 -12.32
N THR A 97 -4.87 16.44 -12.93
CA THR A 97 -3.83 17.44 -13.26
C THR A 97 -3.18 17.98 -11.98
N LEU A 98 -3.98 18.31 -10.97
CA LEU A 98 -3.48 18.72 -9.65
C LEU A 98 -2.66 17.61 -8.99
N ALA A 99 -3.13 16.36 -9.04
CA ALA A 99 -2.42 15.21 -8.49
C ALA A 99 -1.03 15.04 -9.14
N VAL A 100 -0.96 15.09 -10.48
CA VAL A 100 0.30 14.99 -11.22
C VAL A 100 1.23 16.16 -10.91
N ALA A 101 0.70 17.37 -10.72
CA ALA A 101 1.50 18.51 -10.29
C ALA A 101 2.11 18.27 -8.90
N VAL A 102 1.30 17.88 -7.91
CA VAL A 102 1.77 17.53 -6.55
C VAL A 102 2.78 16.38 -6.58
N GLU A 103 2.62 15.45 -7.52
CA GLU A 103 3.55 14.35 -7.76
C GLU A 103 4.90 14.86 -8.27
N LYS A 104 4.89 15.68 -9.33
CA LYS A 104 6.10 16.24 -9.96
C LYS A 104 6.98 17.02 -8.98
N TRP A 105 6.37 17.73 -8.03
CA TRP A 105 7.10 18.48 -7.00
C TRP A 105 7.55 17.62 -5.80
N ASN A 106 7.25 16.32 -5.80
CA ASN A 106 7.46 15.38 -4.69
C ASN A 106 6.89 15.89 -3.35
N LEU A 107 5.92 16.81 -3.38
CA LEU A 107 5.35 17.43 -2.18
C LEU A 107 4.72 16.39 -1.26
N HIS A 108 4.01 15.44 -1.86
CA HIS A 108 3.39 14.31 -1.19
C HIS A 108 4.42 13.45 -0.40
N LYS A 109 5.59 13.16 -0.96
CA LYS A 109 6.67 12.44 -0.25
C LYS A 109 7.20 13.25 0.93
N ARG A 110 7.40 14.56 0.77
CA ARG A 110 7.87 15.45 1.85
C ARG A 110 6.89 15.45 3.03
N ILE A 111 5.59 15.54 2.74
CA ILE A 111 4.54 15.48 3.76
C ILE A 111 4.55 14.10 4.44
N ALA A 112 4.60 13.02 3.66
CA ALA A 112 4.60 11.67 4.19
C ALA A 112 5.77 11.39 5.14
N LEU A 113 6.99 11.75 4.74
CA LEU A 113 8.19 11.55 5.56
C LEU A 113 8.15 12.40 6.83
N ARG A 114 7.67 13.66 6.75
CA ARG A 114 7.51 14.53 7.93
C ARG A 114 6.51 13.97 8.93
N VAL A 115 5.43 13.36 8.43
CA VAL A 115 4.42 12.74 9.29
C VAL A 115 4.97 11.45 9.89
N LEU A 116 5.68 10.63 9.12
CA LEU A 116 6.30 9.40 9.62
C LEU A 116 7.31 9.69 10.75
N LEU A 117 8.10 10.76 10.63
CA LEU A 117 9.00 11.26 11.67
C LEU A 117 8.33 11.62 13.00
N MET A 118 7.07 12.06 12.93
CA MET A 118 6.31 12.49 14.10
C MET A 118 5.86 11.29 14.93
N PHE A 119 5.70 10.13 14.30
CA PHE A 119 5.28 8.90 14.96
C PHE A 119 6.49 8.08 15.42
N GLY A 120 6.46 7.69 16.69
CA GLY A 120 7.58 7.00 17.31
C GLY A 120 7.83 5.59 16.77
N SER A 121 8.88 4.98 17.31
CA SER A 121 9.45 3.68 17.00
C SER A 121 8.60 2.45 17.31
N LYS A 122 7.56 2.58 18.13
CA LYS A 122 6.76 1.42 18.54
C LYS A 122 5.97 0.92 17.32
N PRO A 123 5.89 -0.40 17.08
CA PRO A 123 5.19 -0.98 15.92
C PRO A 123 3.78 -0.42 15.70
N LYS A 124 3.05 -0.12 16.78
CA LYS A 124 1.70 0.45 16.71
C LYS A 124 1.63 1.85 16.11
N TRP A 125 2.55 2.70 16.54
CA TRP A 125 2.67 4.09 16.07
C TRP A 125 3.34 4.14 14.70
N LEU A 126 4.26 3.21 14.42
CA LEU A 126 4.86 3.05 13.10
C LEU A 126 3.79 2.68 12.05
N MET A 127 2.91 1.73 12.34
CA MET A 127 1.79 1.39 11.45
C MET A 127 0.89 2.60 11.19
N PHE A 128 0.52 3.34 12.24
CA PHE A 128 -0.27 4.55 12.10
C PHE A 128 0.46 5.63 11.28
N GLY A 129 1.78 5.74 11.48
CA GLY A 129 2.65 6.66 10.75
C GLY A 129 2.76 6.36 9.25
N PHE A 130 2.52 5.12 8.81
CA PHE A 130 2.33 4.81 7.39
C PHE A 130 0.89 5.01 6.92
N MET A 131 -0.09 4.63 7.74
CA MET A 131 -1.51 4.72 7.39
C MET A 131 -1.99 6.16 7.20
N LEU A 132 -1.64 7.08 8.10
CA LEU A 132 -2.15 8.45 8.07
C LEU A 132 -1.67 9.23 6.84
N PRO A 133 -0.37 9.22 6.46
CA PRO A 133 0.08 9.78 5.20
C PRO A 133 -0.56 9.13 3.99
N THR A 134 -0.63 7.79 3.98
CA THR A 134 -1.19 7.06 2.84
C THR A 134 -2.66 7.44 2.61
N TRP A 135 -3.45 7.47 3.68
CA TRP A 135 -4.84 7.92 3.67
C TRP A 135 -4.97 9.36 3.17
N PHE A 136 -4.16 10.28 3.70
CA PHE A 136 -4.22 11.69 3.32
C PHE A 136 -3.85 11.89 1.85
N LEU A 137 -2.77 11.25 1.38
CA LEU A 137 -2.34 11.37 -0.01
C LEU A 137 -3.37 10.79 -0.98
N SER A 138 -4.02 9.69 -0.61
CA SER A 138 -5.00 9.03 -1.48
C SER A 138 -6.32 9.80 -1.65
N MET A 139 -6.54 10.88 -0.89
CA MET A 139 -7.63 11.82 -1.17
C MET A 139 -7.40 12.66 -2.43
N TRP A 140 -6.13 12.89 -2.76
CA TRP A 140 -5.74 13.81 -3.83
C TRP A 140 -5.14 13.06 -5.01
N VAL A 141 -4.49 11.94 -4.72
CA VAL A 141 -3.81 11.07 -5.68
C VAL A 141 -4.57 9.76 -5.78
N SER A 142 -4.53 9.10 -6.94
CA SER A 142 -5.18 7.79 -7.10
C SER A 142 -4.68 6.76 -6.08
N ASN A 143 -5.58 5.87 -5.63
CA ASN A 143 -5.26 4.82 -4.67
C ASN A 143 -4.08 3.95 -5.12
N THR A 144 -4.05 3.60 -6.41
CA THR A 144 -2.99 2.78 -7.02
C THR A 144 -1.64 3.50 -6.99
N ALA A 145 -1.60 4.77 -7.40
CA ALA A 145 -0.36 5.54 -7.37
C ALA A 145 0.13 5.77 -5.94
N THR A 146 -0.77 6.11 -5.01
CA THR A 146 -0.42 6.29 -3.59
C THR A 146 0.17 5.02 -2.99
N THR A 147 -0.43 3.86 -3.26
CA THR A 147 0.10 2.56 -2.82
C THR A 147 1.48 2.29 -3.45
N ALA A 148 1.60 2.44 -4.77
CA ALA A 148 2.86 2.22 -5.49
C ALA A 148 4.01 3.09 -4.98
N MET A 149 3.71 4.31 -4.51
CA MET A 149 4.70 5.21 -3.92
C MET A 149 5.08 4.84 -2.48
N MET A 150 4.13 4.36 -1.68
CA MET A 150 4.34 4.05 -0.27
C MET A 150 5.00 2.68 -0.04
N ILE A 151 4.74 1.69 -0.89
CA ILE A 151 5.28 0.33 -0.72
C ILE A 151 6.83 0.30 -0.71
N PRO A 152 7.56 0.99 -1.60
CA PRO A 152 9.02 1.03 -1.52
C PRO A 152 9.54 1.66 -0.23
N ILE A 153 8.85 2.68 0.29
CA ILE A 153 9.21 3.35 1.55
C ILE A 153 9.02 2.38 2.73
N VAL A 154 7.90 1.67 2.76
CA VAL A 154 7.66 0.60 3.74
C VAL A 154 8.74 -0.46 3.63
N GLY A 155 9.08 -0.91 2.42
CA GLY A 155 10.13 -1.90 2.19
C GLY A 155 11.48 -1.47 2.78
N ALA A 156 11.92 -0.25 2.48
CA ALA A 156 13.17 0.30 3.01
C ALA A 156 13.19 0.35 4.55
N VAL A 157 12.09 0.76 5.18
CA VAL A 157 12.00 0.80 6.65
C VAL A 157 11.95 -0.60 7.25
N MET A 158 11.26 -1.57 6.61
CA MET A 158 11.23 -2.95 7.08
C MET A 158 12.61 -3.62 7.00
N GLU A 159 13.36 -3.36 5.93
CA GLU A 159 14.73 -3.86 5.77
C GLU A 159 15.68 -3.28 6.83
N GLN A 160 15.56 -1.99 7.14
CA GLN A 160 16.31 -1.38 8.24
C GLN A 160 15.95 -1.99 9.60
N LEU A 161 14.66 -2.25 9.88
CA LEU A 161 14.25 -2.90 11.13
C LEU A 161 14.77 -4.34 11.22
N LYS A 162 14.86 -5.03 10.09
CA LYS A 162 15.42 -6.39 10.03
C LYS A 162 16.89 -6.41 10.46
N GLU A 163 17.70 -5.53 9.88
CA GLU A 163 19.13 -5.41 10.21
C GLU A 163 19.34 -5.13 11.70
N VAL A 164 18.49 -4.29 12.30
CA VAL A 164 18.58 -3.93 13.72
C VAL A 164 18.28 -5.12 14.63
N ASN A 165 17.18 -5.83 14.37
CA ASN A 165 16.77 -6.96 15.21
C ASN A 165 17.75 -8.14 15.08
N GLU A 166 18.40 -8.29 13.92
CA GLU A 166 19.48 -9.26 13.72
C GLU A 166 20.73 -8.92 14.54
N VAL A 167 21.10 -7.65 14.64
CA VAL A 167 22.22 -7.21 15.50
C VAL A 167 21.89 -7.42 16.99
N GLU A 168 20.65 -7.22 17.41
CA GLU A 168 20.21 -7.49 18.79
C GLU A 168 20.28 -8.98 19.13
N GLU A 169 19.76 -9.86 18.28
CA GLU A 169 19.85 -11.32 18.49
C GLU A 169 21.29 -11.82 18.59
N VAL A 170 22.21 -11.25 17.81
CA VAL A 170 23.65 -11.60 17.87
C VAL A 170 24.27 -11.14 19.19
N ASN A 171 23.93 -9.94 19.66
CA ASN A 171 24.45 -9.41 20.91
C ASN A 171 23.94 -10.21 22.11
N GLU A 172 22.64 -10.54 22.17
CA GLU A 172 22.06 -11.34 23.26
C GLU A 172 22.67 -12.75 23.32
N LYS A 173 22.76 -13.44 22.18
CA LYS A 173 23.42 -14.77 22.11
C LYS A 173 24.92 -14.70 22.39
N GLY A 174 25.56 -13.56 22.12
CA GLY A 174 26.96 -13.31 22.46
C GLY A 174 27.18 -13.16 23.96
N THR A 175 26.29 -12.45 24.66
CA THR A 175 26.30 -12.29 26.12
C THR A 175 25.94 -13.57 26.86
N ASP A 176 25.02 -14.39 26.36
CA ASP A 176 24.65 -15.66 27.01
C ASP A 176 25.79 -16.69 27.01
N ASN A 177 26.73 -16.58 26.05
CA ASN A 177 27.94 -17.41 25.99
C ASN A 177 29.07 -16.93 26.91
N LEU A 178 28.95 -15.72 27.48
CA LEU A 178 29.85 -15.14 28.46
C LEU A 178 29.07 -15.00 29.77
N GLY A 179 29.01 -16.09 30.55
CA GLY A 179 28.52 -16.02 31.94
C GLY A 179 29.34 -15.01 32.73
N TYR A 180 28.79 -13.80 32.91
CA TYR A 180 29.47 -12.71 33.60
C TYR A 180 28.49 -11.95 34.49
N ASP A 181 28.35 -12.44 35.72
CA ASP A 181 27.75 -11.67 36.83
C ASP A 181 28.79 -10.78 37.55
N GLN A 182 30.09 -10.85 37.24
CA GLN A 182 31.12 -10.01 37.89
C GLN A 182 32.34 -9.72 36.99
N ALA A 183 32.32 -8.65 36.19
CA ALA A 183 33.55 -8.05 35.64
C ALA A 183 33.52 -6.53 35.77
N ASN A 184 34.49 -5.99 36.50
CA ASN A 184 34.76 -4.57 36.60
C ASN A 184 35.90 -4.21 35.64
N ASN A 185 35.55 -3.57 34.52
CA ASN A 185 36.42 -3.00 33.47
C ASN A 185 37.12 -4.00 32.53
N VAL A 186 36.85 -3.83 31.24
CA VAL A 186 37.51 -4.50 30.10
C VAL A 186 38.25 -3.42 29.32
N GLU A 187 39.59 -3.50 29.24
CA GLU A 187 40.39 -2.65 28.35
C GLU A 187 40.72 -3.42 27.05
N GLU A 188 40.24 -2.90 25.91
CA GLU A 188 40.56 -3.41 24.57
C GLU A 188 41.96 -2.94 24.15
N LYS A 189 42.79 -3.85 23.62
CA LYS A 189 43.94 -3.50 22.78
C LYS A 189 43.68 -3.92 21.32
N PRO A 190 44.06 -3.09 20.33
CA PRO A 190 43.90 -3.46 18.94
C PRO A 190 45.01 -4.45 18.52
N ASN A 191 44.65 -5.52 17.83
CA ASN A 191 45.61 -6.38 17.14
C ASN A 191 45.12 -6.69 15.71
N GLU A 192 46.04 -6.67 14.74
CA GLU A 192 45.75 -6.59 13.29
C GLU A 192 45.33 -7.90 12.62
N ASN A 193 45.15 -8.99 13.37
CA ASN A 193 44.86 -10.32 12.79
C ASN A 193 43.46 -10.90 13.13
N GLY A 194 42.49 -10.07 13.49
CA GLY A 194 41.10 -10.54 13.72
C GLY A 194 40.92 -11.40 14.98
N VAL A 195 41.96 -11.50 15.82
CA VAL A 195 41.90 -12.05 17.18
C VAL A 195 41.89 -10.87 18.14
N LYS A 196 40.86 -10.76 18.98
CA LYS A 196 40.79 -9.78 20.07
C LYS A 196 41.27 -10.46 21.35
N ASP A 197 42.42 -10.04 21.86
CA ASP A 197 42.93 -10.49 23.15
C ASP A 197 42.27 -9.67 24.26
N PHE A 198 41.62 -10.34 25.22
CA PHE A 198 41.02 -9.68 26.38
C PHE A 198 41.82 -10.02 27.64
N ASN A 199 42.24 -8.97 28.36
CA ASN A 199 42.83 -9.12 29.70
C ASN A 199 41.74 -8.96 30.74
N ILE A 200 41.39 -10.07 31.37
CA ILE A 200 40.43 -10.08 32.47
C ILE A 200 41.24 -10.02 33.77
N THR A 201 41.01 -8.97 34.55
CA THR A 201 41.57 -8.82 35.90
C THR A 201 40.51 -9.23 36.91
N TYR A 202 40.83 -10.17 37.79
CA TYR A 202 39.92 -10.60 38.86
C TYR A 202 40.64 -10.55 40.21
N SER A 203 39.84 -10.31 41.26
CA SER A 203 40.29 -10.28 42.65
C SER A 203 39.57 -11.38 43.40
N GLU A 204 40.30 -12.44 43.76
CA GLU A 204 39.84 -13.46 44.70
C GLU A 204 40.72 -13.38 45.94
N ASN A 205 40.11 -13.28 47.13
CA ASN A 205 40.81 -13.27 48.42
C ASN A 205 41.93 -12.23 48.59
N GLY A 206 41.83 -11.08 47.90
CA GLY A 206 42.78 -9.97 48.06
C GLY A 206 44.04 -10.06 47.22
N GLU A 207 44.17 -11.07 46.34
CA GLU A 207 45.24 -11.15 45.34
C GLU A 207 44.69 -10.82 43.94
N ILE A 208 45.42 -9.97 43.20
CA ILE A 208 45.07 -9.54 41.85
C ILE A 208 45.69 -10.53 40.85
N GLY A 209 44.85 -11.33 40.19
CA GLY A 209 45.25 -12.27 39.14
C GLY A 209 44.91 -11.72 37.74
N MET A 210 45.79 -12.00 36.77
CA MET A 210 45.60 -11.65 35.36
C MET A 210 45.48 -12.93 34.53
N LYS A 211 44.40 -13.06 33.74
CA LYS A 211 44.21 -14.19 32.81
C LYS A 211 44.04 -13.66 31.39
N GLU A 212 44.92 -14.10 30.50
CA GLU A 212 44.75 -13.92 29.07
C GLU A 212 43.76 -14.97 28.57
N VAL A 213 42.67 -14.52 27.94
CA VAL A 213 41.69 -15.38 27.27
C VAL A 213 41.72 -15.04 25.79
N GLN A 214 42.12 -16.01 24.97
CA GLN A 214 42.05 -15.91 23.52
C GLN A 214 40.67 -16.39 23.04
N ILE A 215 39.89 -15.49 22.43
CA ILE A 215 38.60 -15.82 21.83
C ILE A 215 38.72 -15.70 20.31
N GLU A 216 38.50 -16.82 19.61
CA GLU A 216 38.48 -16.85 18.15
C GLU A 216 37.12 -16.30 17.65
N VAL A 217 37.14 -15.09 17.10
CA VAL A 217 35.93 -14.38 16.68
C VAL A 217 35.43 -14.91 15.32
N LYS A 218 34.55 -15.92 15.35
CA LYS A 218 33.78 -16.39 14.16
C LYS A 218 32.65 -15.43 13.76
N GLU A 219 32.92 -14.12 13.71
CA GLU A 219 31.90 -13.08 13.48
C GLU A 219 31.24 -13.15 12.10
N LYS A 220 31.98 -13.55 11.05
CA LYS A 220 31.44 -13.53 9.67
C LYS A 220 30.45 -14.65 9.39
N GLN A 221 30.72 -15.88 9.83
CA GLN A 221 29.82 -17.02 9.60
C GLN A 221 28.53 -16.93 10.44
N ASN A 222 28.61 -16.39 11.67
CA ASN A 222 27.43 -16.20 12.52
C ASN A 222 26.51 -15.11 11.98
N LYS A 223 27.04 -14.01 11.44
CA LYS A 223 26.22 -12.92 10.86
C LYS A 223 25.39 -13.40 9.68
N GLU A 224 25.96 -14.17 8.75
CA GLU A 224 25.23 -14.68 7.58
C GLU A 224 24.14 -15.70 7.94
N GLN A 225 24.39 -16.59 8.90
CA GLN A 225 23.37 -17.54 9.37
C GLN A 225 22.25 -16.87 10.17
N VAL A 226 22.56 -15.87 11.00
CA VAL A 226 21.56 -15.10 11.76
C VAL A 226 20.71 -14.23 10.84
N HIS A 227 21.33 -13.59 9.83
CA HIS A 227 20.63 -12.86 8.76
C HIS A 227 19.56 -13.70 8.05
N HIS A 228 19.79 -15.00 7.89
CA HIS A 228 18.83 -15.88 7.24
C HIS A 228 17.69 -16.31 8.19
N ASN A 229 18.02 -16.59 9.46
CA ASN A 229 17.04 -17.11 10.42
C ASN A 229 16.00 -16.06 10.86
N TYR A 230 16.40 -14.80 11.09
CA TYR A 230 15.46 -13.76 11.53
C TYR A 230 14.51 -13.33 10.38
N SER A 231 15.03 -13.23 9.15
CA SER A 231 14.22 -13.00 7.94
C SER A 231 13.11 -14.03 7.75
N GLU A 232 13.34 -15.25 8.22
CA GLU A 232 12.37 -16.34 8.13
C GLU A 232 11.39 -16.38 9.30
N SER A 233 11.64 -15.61 10.36
CA SER A 233 10.80 -15.55 11.55
C SER A 233 9.35 -15.20 11.17
N LYS A 234 8.42 -15.90 11.83
CA LYS A 234 6.98 -15.71 11.60
C LYS A 234 6.53 -14.29 11.98
N GLU A 235 7.17 -13.71 13.00
CA GLU A 235 6.90 -12.37 13.50
C GLU A 235 7.29 -11.29 12.49
N TYR A 236 8.51 -11.35 11.93
CA TYR A 236 8.95 -10.42 10.89
C TYR A 236 8.04 -10.49 9.65
N LYS A 237 7.75 -11.71 9.16
CA LYS A 237 6.83 -11.91 8.03
C LYS A 237 5.43 -11.35 8.30
N ASN A 238 4.93 -11.49 9.52
CA ASN A 238 3.63 -10.94 9.91
C ASN A 238 3.67 -9.41 9.98
N MET A 239 4.75 -8.81 10.49
CA MET A 239 4.94 -7.37 10.51
C MET A 239 4.99 -6.78 9.10
N CYS A 240 5.77 -7.38 8.18
CA CYS A 240 5.81 -6.94 6.78
C CYS A 240 4.43 -7.02 6.12
N LYS A 241 3.71 -8.13 6.30
CA LYS A 241 2.33 -8.28 5.80
C LYS A 241 1.41 -7.19 6.36
N ALA A 242 1.49 -6.92 7.66
CA ALA A 242 0.68 -5.91 8.32
C ALA A 242 0.96 -4.51 7.75
N MET A 243 2.23 -4.16 7.54
CA MET A 243 2.65 -2.86 6.99
C MET A 243 2.26 -2.69 5.52
N THR A 244 2.40 -3.74 4.70
CA THR A 244 1.94 -3.70 3.31
C THR A 244 0.42 -3.58 3.21
N LEU A 245 -0.32 -4.36 4.02
CA LEU A 245 -1.79 -4.31 4.04
C LEU A 245 -2.32 -2.98 4.58
N CYS A 246 -1.68 -2.41 5.61
CA CYS A 246 -2.13 -1.14 6.19
C CYS A 246 -2.08 -0.01 5.16
N VAL A 247 -1.02 0.04 4.33
CA VAL A 247 -0.91 1.00 3.22
C VAL A 247 -2.01 0.77 2.18
N ALA A 248 -2.17 -0.47 1.69
CA ALA A 248 -3.17 -0.77 0.65
C ALA A 248 -4.60 -0.42 1.09
N TYR A 249 -4.97 -0.73 2.34
CA TYR A 249 -6.28 -0.37 2.86
C TYR A 249 -6.41 1.12 3.20
N ALA A 250 -5.38 1.74 3.78
CA ALA A 250 -5.40 3.19 4.06
C ALA A 250 -5.55 4.01 2.79
N ALA A 251 -4.92 3.61 1.68
CA ALA A 251 -5.12 4.26 0.38
C ALA A 251 -6.58 4.16 -0.07
N ASN A 252 -7.17 2.95 -0.02
CA ASN A 252 -8.57 2.77 -0.39
C ASN A 252 -9.55 3.59 0.47
N ILE A 253 -9.30 3.69 1.78
CA ILE A 253 -10.10 4.52 2.69
C ILE A 253 -9.88 6.02 2.41
N GLY A 254 -8.65 6.43 2.08
CA GLY A 254 -8.34 7.81 1.73
C GLY A 254 -9.10 8.28 0.50
N GLY A 255 -9.18 7.42 -0.53
CA GLY A 255 -9.92 7.70 -1.76
C GLY A 255 -11.42 7.95 -1.57
N THR A 256 -12.02 7.53 -0.44
CA THR A 256 -13.44 7.82 -0.17
C THR A 256 -13.66 9.20 0.45
N GLY A 257 -12.63 9.80 1.07
CA GLY A 257 -12.76 11.04 1.83
C GLY A 257 -13.05 12.30 0.99
N THR A 258 -12.70 12.29 -0.30
CA THR A 258 -12.89 13.41 -1.22
C THR A 258 -13.52 12.96 -2.53
N LEU A 259 -14.15 13.90 -3.23
CA LEU A 259 -14.81 13.63 -4.50
C LEU A 259 -13.81 13.23 -5.60
N SER A 260 -12.60 13.81 -5.58
CA SER A 260 -11.53 13.53 -6.55
C SER A 260 -10.73 12.26 -6.25
N GLY A 261 -10.87 11.66 -5.07
CA GLY A 261 -10.03 10.55 -4.63
C GLY A 261 -10.22 9.28 -5.45
N THR A 262 -11.47 8.97 -5.85
CA THR A 262 -11.77 7.76 -6.62
C THR A 262 -12.83 7.98 -7.70
N GLY A 263 -12.68 7.27 -8.83
CA GLY A 263 -13.58 7.37 -9.98
C GLY A 263 -15.07 7.15 -9.67
N PRO A 264 -15.45 6.15 -8.85
CA PRO A 264 -16.83 5.95 -8.43
C PRO A 264 -17.49 7.17 -7.79
N ASN A 265 -16.76 8.00 -7.03
CA ASN A 265 -17.33 9.20 -6.40
C ASN A 265 -17.73 10.24 -7.46
N ILE A 266 -16.87 10.46 -8.46
CA ILE A 266 -17.13 11.37 -9.58
C ILE A 266 -18.29 10.85 -10.44
N ILE A 267 -18.31 9.55 -10.72
CA ILE A 267 -19.39 8.92 -11.48
C ILE A 267 -20.71 9.06 -10.73
N MET A 268 -20.72 8.82 -9.41
CA MET A 268 -21.90 8.94 -8.57
C MET A 268 -22.44 10.36 -8.57
N GLN A 269 -21.59 11.37 -8.41
CA GLN A 269 -21.99 12.78 -8.52
C GLN A 269 -22.63 13.07 -9.89
N GLY A 270 -21.96 12.68 -10.98
CA GLY A 270 -22.48 12.92 -12.33
C GLY A 270 -23.81 12.20 -12.58
N GLN A 271 -24.03 11.02 -12.01
CA GLN A 271 -25.33 10.33 -12.07
C GLN A 271 -26.39 11.00 -11.20
N ALA A 272 -26.02 11.45 -10.00
CA ALA A 272 -26.93 12.15 -9.10
C ALA A 272 -27.45 13.44 -9.77
N ASP A 273 -26.59 14.23 -10.41
CA ASP A 273 -27.01 15.43 -11.12
C ASP A 273 -28.03 15.12 -12.24
N LEU A 274 -27.82 14.05 -13.00
CA LEU A 274 -28.78 13.63 -14.04
C LEU A 274 -30.12 13.21 -13.45
N VAL A 275 -30.13 12.51 -12.32
CA VAL A 275 -31.36 12.07 -11.66
C VAL A 275 -32.14 13.27 -11.12
N PHE A 276 -31.48 14.23 -10.48
CA PHE A 276 -32.14 15.43 -9.96
C PHE A 276 -32.65 16.35 -11.08
N GLN A 277 -31.91 16.49 -12.17
CA GLN A 277 -32.34 17.23 -13.35
C GLN A 277 -33.62 16.66 -13.98
N ARG A 278 -33.81 15.33 -13.94
CA ARG A 278 -35.07 14.70 -14.42
C ARG A 278 -36.30 15.09 -13.60
N VAL A 279 -36.13 15.48 -12.34
CA VAL A 279 -37.21 15.92 -11.44
C VAL A 279 -37.37 17.45 -11.45
N GLY A 280 -36.58 18.17 -12.27
CA GLY A 280 -36.64 19.63 -12.41
C GLY A 280 -35.79 20.40 -11.41
N ILE A 281 -34.85 19.74 -10.72
CA ILE A 281 -33.89 20.39 -9.81
C ILE A 281 -32.56 20.56 -10.56
N GLU A 282 -32.01 21.77 -10.59
CA GLU A 282 -30.83 22.10 -11.42
C GLU A 282 -29.57 21.28 -11.07
N SER A 283 -29.36 20.92 -9.80
CA SER A 283 -28.23 20.11 -9.35
C SER A 283 -28.57 19.25 -8.14
N SER A 284 -27.82 18.17 -7.93
CA SER A 284 -27.96 17.29 -6.75
C SER A 284 -27.53 17.95 -5.44
N GLY A 285 -26.85 19.10 -5.49
CA GLY A 285 -26.19 19.72 -4.34
C GLY A 285 -24.88 19.02 -3.92
N ILE A 286 -24.48 17.97 -4.63
CA ILE A 286 -23.23 17.26 -4.39
C ILE A 286 -22.10 18.02 -5.09
N ASN A 287 -21.35 18.79 -4.31
CA ASN A 287 -20.13 19.47 -4.72
C ASN A 287 -18.95 18.95 -3.91
N PHE A 288 -17.74 19.39 -4.25
CA PHE A 288 -16.52 18.95 -3.56
C PHE A 288 -16.58 19.13 -2.04
N VAL A 289 -17.10 20.27 -1.57
CA VAL A 289 -17.15 20.61 -0.15
C VAL A 289 -18.23 19.82 0.58
N SER A 290 -19.43 19.71 0.00
CA SER A 290 -20.52 18.94 0.62
C SER A 290 -20.18 17.45 0.69
N TRP A 291 -19.53 16.90 -0.34
CA TRP A 291 -19.00 15.54 -0.30
C TRP A 291 -17.95 15.37 0.79
N MET A 292 -16.99 16.28 0.87
CA MET A 292 -15.92 16.19 1.87
C MET A 292 -16.48 16.26 3.28
N ILE A 293 -17.43 17.16 3.57
CA ILE A 293 -18.08 17.24 4.89
C ILE A 293 -18.80 15.93 5.24
N PHE A 294 -19.41 15.27 4.26
CA PHE A 294 -20.11 14.00 4.47
C PHE A 294 -19.16 12.80 4.62
N ALA A 295 -18.20 12.65 3.70
CA ALA A 295 -17.40 11.45 3.56
C ALA A 295 -16.09 11.47 4.39
N LEU A 296 -15.50 12.65 4.61
CA LEU A 296 -14.25 12.78 5.36
C LEU A 296 -14.37 12.24 6.78
N PRO A 297 -15.41 12.59 7.59
CA PRO A 297 -15.56 12.03 8.94
C PRO A 297 -15.68 10.50 8.93
N GLY A 298 -16.44 9.95 7.98
CA GLY A 298 -16.56 8.50 7.80
C GLY A 298 -15.24 7.83 7.47
N SER A 299 -14.44 8.44 6.59
CA SER A 299 -13.11 7.93 6.23
C SER A 299 -12.14 7.93 7.43
N ILE A 300 -12.19 8.93 8.30
CA ILE A 300 -11.37 8.99 9.53
C ILE A 300 -11.77 7.85 10.48
N ILE A 301 -13.07 7.62 10.65
CA ILE A 301 -13.59 6.53 11.49
C ILE A 301 -13.14 5.18 10.91
N CYS A 302 -13.27 4.96 9.60
CA CYS A 302 -12.81 3.74 8.94
C CYS A 302 -11.30 3.54 9.11
N LEU A 303 -10.49 4.61 9.03
CA LEU A 303 -9.04 4.54 9.24
C LEU A 303 -8.71 4.10 10.67
N ALA A 304 -9.40 4.65 11.66
CA ALA A 304 -9.22 4.29 13.07
C ALA A 304 -9.63 2.83 13.34
N ILE A 305 -10.77 2.38 12.79
CA ILE A 305 -11.23 0.99 12.88
C ILE A 305 -10.22 0.05 12.26
N LEU A 306 -9.74 0.36 11.05
CA LEU A 306 -8.73 -0.43 10.35
C LEU A 306 -7.43 -0.51 11.16
N TRP A 307 -6.98 0.62 11.71
CA TRP A 307 -5.79 0.66 12.54
C TRP A 307 -5.93 -0.29 13.73
N ILE A 308 -7.02 -0.17 14.50
CA ILE A 308 -7.29 -1.07 15.65
C ILE A 308 -7.40 -2.53 15.20
N TRP A 309 -8.08 -2.80 14.10
CA TRP A 309 -8.27 -4.16 13.58
C TRP A 309 -6.94 -4.82 13.19
N LEU A 310 -6.08 -4.11 12.47
CA LEU A 310 -4.76 -4.62 12.08
C LEU A 310 -3.84 -4.81 13.30
N GLN A 311 -3.92 -3.93 14.30
CA GLN A 311 -3.21 -4.10 15.57
C GLN A 311 -3.63 -5.40 16.26
N ILE A 312 -4.94 -5.64 16.38
CA ILE A 312 -5.47 -6.85 17.04
C ILE A 312 -5.06 -8.12 16.29
N TRP A 313 -5.12 -8.09 14.95
CA TRP A 313 -4.84 -9.27 14.13
C TRP A 313 -3.36 -9.65 14.10
N PHE A 314 -2.46 -8.68 13.97
CA PHE A 314 -1.03 -8.94 13.76
C PHE A 314 -0.17 -8.81 15.02
N LEU A 315 -0.52 -7.91 15.95
CA LEU A 315 0.25 -7.66 17.19
C LEU A 315 -0.44 -8.24 18.44
N GLY A 316 -1.74 -8.55 18.36
CA GLY A 316 -2.50 -9.19 19.43
C GLY A 316 -3.11 -8.21 20.44
N ILE A 317 -4.19 -8.66 21.10
CA ILE A 317 -4.99 -7.84 22.03
C ILE A 317 -4.19 -7.39 23.27
N ARG A 318 -3.24 -8.21 23.73
CA ARG A 318 -2.44 -7.94 24.93
C ARG A 318 -1.55 -6.71 24.77
N GLU A 319 -0.95 -6.52 23.60
CA GLU A 319 -0.19 -5.32 23.33
C GLU A 319 -1.11 -4.10 23.28
N LEU A 320 -2.28 -4.17 22.62
CA LEU A 320 -3.21 -3.03 22.51
C LEU A 320 -3.64 -2.48 23.88
N LEU A 321 -3.93 -3.37 24.84
CA LEU A 321 -4.40 -3.01 26.19
C LEU A 321 -3.27 -2.76 27.19
N CYS A 322 -2.10 -3.39 27.00
CA CYS A 322 -0.97 -3.30 27.90
C CYS A 322 0.23 -2.74 27.15
N SER A 323 0.49 -1.44 27.32
CA SER A 323 1.79 -0.87 26.96
C SER A 323 2.80 -1.40 27.99
N THR A 324 3.53 -2.47 27.65
CA THR A 324 4.71 -2.85 28.42
C THR A 324 5.64 -1.63 28.46
N LYS A 325 5.90 -1.14 29.67
CA LYS A 325 6.62 0.11 29.98
C LYS A 325 8.12 0.08 29.65
N LYS A 326 8.64 -0.96 28.97
CA LYS A 326 10.01 -0.95 28.47
C LYS A 326 10.02 -0.21 27.15
N GLU A 327 10.11 1.10 27.26
CA GLU A 327 10.43 1.97 26.15
C GLU A 327 11.93 1.81 25.87
N ASP A 328 12.27 0.97 24.89
CA ASP A 328 13.66 0.89 24.43
C ASP A 328 14.02 2.21 23.74
N GLN A 329 14.58 3.11 24.55
CA GLN A 329 15.15 4.38 24.11
C GLN A 329 16.22 4.15 23.03
N ARG A 330 16.82 2.96 22.97
CA ARG A 330 17.74 2.51 21.91
C ARG A 330 17.04 2.24 20.57
N ALA A 331 15.99 1.41 20.54
CA ALA A 331 15.21 1.17 19.31
C ALA A 331 14.66 2.48 18.70
N THR A 332 14.29 3.43 19.55
CA THR A 332 13.80 4.76 19.15
C THR A 332 14.87 5.65 18.53
N LYS A 333 16.08 5.65 19.11
CA LYS A 333 17.23 6.41 18.60
C LYS A 333 17.72 5.84 17.27
N ILE A 334 17.65 4.52 17.11
CA ILE A 334 18.14 3.82 15.92
C ILE A 334 17.18 3.97 14.73
N ILE A 335 15.85 3.98 14.95
CA ILE A 335 14.89 4.31 13.89
C ILE A 335 15.03 5.76 13.43
N ARG A 336 15.40 6.68 14.34
CA ARG A 336 15.76 8.05 13.97
C ARG A 336 17.04 8.10 13.13
N ASP A 337 18.08 7.34 13.48
CA ASP A 337 19.31 7.26 12.68
C ASP A 337 19.07 6.59 11.31
N ALA A 338 18.20 5.57 11.25
CA ALA A 338 17.79 4.90 10.03
C ALA A 338 16.95 5.82 9.12
N PHE A 339 16.12 6.67 9.73
CA PHE A 339 15.41 7.75 9.05
C PHE A 339 16.37 8.84 8.54
N GLU A 340 17.36 9.26 9.33
CA GLU A 340 18.36 10.25 8.92
C GLU A 340 19.23 9.75 7.75
N LYS A 341 19.47 8.44 7.66
CA LYS A 341 20.13 7.79 6.51
C LYS A 341 19.32 7.79 5.23
N LEU A 342 18.00 8.03 5.27
CA LEU A 342 17.18 8.20 4.05
C LEU A 342 17.52 9.49 3.29
N GLY A 343 18.40 10.33 3.85
CA GLY A 343 18.96 11.52 3.21
C GLY A 343 18.15 12.78 3.51
N PRO A 344 18.80 13.96 3.47
CA PRO A 344 18.09 15.22 3.64
C PRO A 344 17.21 15.47 2.41
N MET A 345 16.10 16.18 2.64
CA MET A 345 15.20 16.62 1.59
C MET A 345 15.94 17.53 0.59
N SER A 346 16.45 16.98 -0.51
CA SER A 346 16.91 17.79 -1.65
C SER A 346 15.77 18.55 -2.28
#